data_AF-A0A0E9N3F3-F1
#
_entry.id   AF-A0A0E9N3F3-F1
#
_cell.length_a   1.000
_cell.length_b   1.000
_cell.length_c   1.000
_cell.angle_alpha   90.00
_cell.angle_beta   90.00
_cell.angle_gamma   90.00
#
_symmetry.space_group_name_H-M   'P 1'
#
loop_
_entity.id
_entity.type
_entity.pdbx_description
1 polymer ?
#
loop_
_entity_poly.entity_id
_entity_poly.type
_entity_poly.pdbx_seq_one_letter_code
_entity_poly.pdbx_strand_id
1 'polypeptide(L)'
;MPTHRVTLTEVKPVTHDVKSFHFTRPDGYEFVPGQATDVNLVDEDWKQEKRPFTFTGLTDARDLSFTIKGYPDHHGVTDKLHHLKAGDQIEIDDPWGAISYKGPGYFIAGGAGITPFIAIFRDLHRKGQLIGNTLFFSNKTAKDIILKEELIAMLGDKAIFILSQEAGDGYPKGRIDEAFLRDQHLDLKKHFYICGPDPMIQQITATLEGMGANPEAVVFEK
;
A
#
# COMPACT_ATOMS: atom_id res chain seq x y z
N MET A 1 -21.37 11.43 7.12
CA MET A 1 -20.14 12.25 6.99
C MET A 1 -20.23 12.99 5.66
N PRO A 2 -19.58 14.15 5.49
CA PRO A 2 -19.58 14.81 4.19
C PRO A 2 -18.92 13.89 3.15
N THR A 3 -19.59 13.70 2.02
CA THR A 3 -19.03 13.03 0.86
C THR A 3 -18.57 14.08 -0.14
N HIS A 4 -17.35 13.93 -0.62
CA HIS A 4 -16.75 14.78 -1.63
C HIS A 4 -16.81 14.06 -2.97
N ARG A 5 -17.35 14.71 -3.99
CA ARG A 5 -17.33 14.15 -5.35
C ARG A 5 -16.05 14.56 -6.04
N VAL A 6 -15.30 13.58 -6.53
CA VAL A 6 -14.04 13.81 -7.25
C VAL A 6 -14.10 13.20 -8.65
N THR A 7 -13.48 13.88 -9.61
CA THR A 7 -13.46 13.48 -11.01
C THR A 7 -12.14 12.84 -11.35
N LEU A 8 -12.18 11.68 -12.00
CA LEU A 8 -11.02 10.97 -12.52
C LEU A 8 -10.40 11.81 -13.64
N THR A 9 -9.14 12.21 -13.47
CA THR A 9 -8.40 13.00 -14.46
C THR A 9 -7.49 12.12 -15.30
N GLU A 10 -6.92 11.07 -14.73
CA GLU A 10 -5.94 10.22 -15.41
C GLU A 10 -5.91 8.80 -14.83
N VAL A 11 -5.65 7.81 -15.70
CA VAL A 11 -5.40 6.41 -15.33
C VAL A 11 -4.09 5.96 -15.94
N LYS A 12 -3.18 5.44 -15.13
CA LYS A 12 -1.88 4.90 -15.57
C LYS A 12 -1.79 3.41 -15.26
N PRO A 13 -1.34 2.57 -16.21
CA PRO A 13 -0.96 1.19 -15.88
C PRO A 13 0.26 1.20 -14.94
N VAL A 14 0.29 0.27 -13.97
CA VAL A 14 1.40 0.10 -13.03
C VAL A 14 2.00 -1.30 -13.16
N THR A 15 1.15 -2.32 -13.09
CA THR A 15 1.49 -3.71 -13.44
C THR A 15 0.45 -4.23 -14.42
N HIS A 16 0.49 -5.54 -14.73
CA HIS A 16 -0.50 -6.19 -15.56
C HIS A 16 -1.94 -6.14 -14.97
N ASP A 17 -2.07 -6.02 -13.65
CA ASP A 17 -3.35 -6.04 -12.93
C ASP A 17 -3.53 -4.87 -11.94
N VAL A 18 -2.64 -3.87 -11.98
CA VAL A 18 -2.67 -2.70 -11.09
C VAL A 18 -2.64 -1.43 -11.92
N LYS A 19 -3.48 -0.46 -11.57
CA LYS A 19 -3.54 0.87 -12.16
C LYS A 19 -3.41 1.95 -11.09
N SER A 20 -2.84 3.09 -11.46
CA SER A 20 -2.85 4.33 -10.67
C SER A 20 -3.95 5.23 -11.20
N PHE A 21 -4.88 5.62 -10.34
CA PHE A 21 -6.00 6.50 -10.65
C PHE A 21 -5.75 7.85 -10.00
N HIS A 22 -5.86 8.92 -10.78
CA HIS A 22 -5.63 10.29 -10.34
C HIS A 22 -6.93 11.07 -10.43
N PHE A 23 -7.34 11.68 -9.33
CA PHE A 23 -8.60 12.40 -9.20
C PHE A 23 -8.36 13.85 -8.83
N THR A 24 -9.31 14.72 -9.17
CA THR A 24 -9.35 16.08 -8.66
C THR A 24 -9.33 16.10 -7.14
N ARG A 25 -8.63 17.05 -6.54
CA ARG A 25 -8.61 17.25 -5.09
C ARG A 25 -9.64 18.31 -4.67
N PRO A 26 -10.55 18.03 -3.73
CA PRO A 26 -11.44 19.05 -3.19
C PRO A 26 -10.67 20.15 -2.44
N ASP A 27 -11.18 21.37 -2.45
CA ASP A 27 -10.57 22.49 -1.73
C ASP A 27 -10.49 22.21 -0.23
N GLY A 28 -9.33 22.43 0.37
CA GLY A 28 -9.09 22.17 1.79
C GLY A 28 -9.05 20.69 2.19
N TYR A 29 -9.05 19.75 1.23
CA TYR A 29 -8.96 18.33 1.52
C TYR A 29 -7.53 17.92 1.87
N GLU A 30 -7.26 17.71 3.16
CA GLU A 30 -5.93 17.42 3.70
C GLU A 30 -5.85 15.98 4.23
N PHE A 31 -4.73 15.32 3.96
CA PHE A 31 -4.39 14.02 4.51
C PHE A 31 -2.90 13.96 4.86
N VAL A 32 -2.51 12.97 5.66
CA VAL A 32 -1.11 12.64 5.95
C VAL A 32 -0.74 11.27 5.36
N PRO A 33 0.54 11.01 5.08
CA PRO A 33 0.96 9.75 4.48
C PRO A 33 0.52 8.53 5.30
N GLY A 34 -0.06 7.55 4.62
CA GLY A 34 -0.61 6.34 5.22
C GLY A 34 -2.09 6.45 5.63
N GLN A 35 -2.74 7.61 5.47
CA GLN A 35 -4.22 7.70 5.60
C GLN A 35 -4.95 7.13 4.40
N ALA A 36 -6.15 6.63 4.66
CA ALA A 36 -7.09 6.18 3.64
C ALA A 36 -8.34 7.04 3.64
N THR A 37 -9.12 6.89 2.58
CA THR A 37 -10.52 7.32 2.56
C THR A 37 -11.36 6.15 2.13
N ASP A 38 -12.62 6.16 2.55
CA ASP A 38 -13.59 5.33 1.91
C ASP A 38 -13.95 5.90 0.53
N VAL A 39 -14.06 5.03 -0.47
CA VAL A 39 -14.50 5.34 -1.82
C VAL A 39 -15.83 4.65 -2.10
N ASN A 40 -16.73 5.39 -2.74
CA ASN A 40 -18.00 4.91 -3.24
C ASN A 40 -18.13 5.19 -4.75
N LEU A 41 -18.71 4.25 -5.48
CA LEU A 41 -18.99 4.41 -6.90
C LEU A 41 -20.27 5.22 -7.09
N VAL A 42 -20.27 6.17 -8.02
CA VAL A 42 -21.48 6.92 -8.42
C VAL A 42 -22.28 6.07 -9.42
N ASP A 43 -22.74 4.92 -8.96
CA ASP A 43 -23.53 3.93 -9.71
C ASP A 43 -24.65 3.40 -8.79
N GLU A 44 -25.91 3.45 -9.23
CA GLU A 44 -27.08 3.06 -8.42
C GLU A 44 -26.95 1.63 -7.86
N ASP A 45 -26.33 0.72 -8.61
CA ASP A 45 -26.16 -0.67 -8.20
C ASP A 45 -25.05 -0.85 -7.14
N TRP A 46 -24.17 0.15 -6.98
CA TRP A 46 -22.95 0.07 -6.16
C TRP A 46 -22.88 1.11 -5.04
N LYS A 47 -23.88 1.98 -4.92
CA LYS A 47 -23.93 3.09 -3.95
C LYS A 47 -23.73 2.70 -2.48
N GLN A 48 -23.92 1.44 -2.11
CA GLN A 48 -23.72 0.95 -0.74
C GLN A 48 -22.41 0.17 -0.56
N GLU A 49 -21.67 -0.09 -1.64
CA GLU A 49 -20.46 -0.91 -1.65
C GLU A 49 -19.21 -0.05 -1.43
N LYS A 50 -19.16 0.57 -0.26
CA LYS A 50 -18.04 1.41 0.14
C LYS A 50 -16.79 0.57 0.38
N ARG A 51 -15.63 1.01 -0.11
CA ARG A 51 -14.35 0.32 0.11
C ARG A 51 -13.24 1.29 0.50
N PRO A 52 -12.37 0.89 1.44
CA PRO A 52 -11.25 1.71 1.87
C PRO A 52 -10.15 1.73 0.79
N PHE A 53 -9.59 2.90 0.51
CA PHE A 53 -8.40 3.03 -0.33
C PHE A 53 -7.42 4.05 0.26
N THR A 54 -6.17 3.61 0.37
CA THR A 54 -5.08 4.44 0.87
C THR A 54 -4.57 5.39 -0.20
N PHE A 55 -4.37 6.66 0.17
CA PHE A 55 -3.73 7.64 -0.70
C PHE A 55 -2.30 7.22 -0.98
N THR A 56 -1.90 7.22 -2.25
CA THR A 56 -0.54 6.86 -2.68
C THR A 56 0.28 8.07 -3.09
N GLY A 57 -0.35 9.23 -3.30
CA GLY A 57 0.29 10.47 -3.71
C GLY A 57 0.97 11.22 -2.57
N LEU A 58 1.74 12.26 -2.92
CA LEU A 58 2.27 13.22 -1.95
C LEU A 58 1.14 14.13 -1.45
N THR A 59 1.24 14.59 -0.21
CA THR A 59 0.17 15.32 0.50
C THR A 59 -0.04 16.75 0.01
N ASP A 60 0.90 17.30 -0.75
CA ASP A 60 0.87 18.59 -1.43
C ASP A 60 0.66 18.47 -2.94
N ALA A 61 0.41 17.25 -3.45
CA ALA A 61 0.03 17.04 -4.84
C ALA A 61 -1.31 17.73 -5.15
N ARG A 62 -1.46 18.21 -6.39
CA ARG A 62 -2.70 18.88 -6.82
C ARG A 62 -3.87 17.91 -6.97
N ASP A 63 -3.55 16.65 -7.19
CA ASP A 63 -4.47 15.54 -7.40
C ASP A 63 -4.37 14.52 -6.26
N LEU A 64 -5.47 13.79 -6.04
CA LEU A 64 -5.49 12.61 -5.18
C LEU A 64 -5.16 11.39 -6.03
N SER A 65 -4.29 10.50 -5.55
CA SER A 65 -3.97 9.27 -6.28
C SER A 65 -4.18 8.01 -5.46
N PHE A 66 -4.71 6.98 -6.12
CA PHE A 66 -4.90 5.64 -5.58
C PHE A 66 -4.26 4.61 -6.51
N THR A 67 -3.47 3.70 -5.96
CA THR A 67 -2.90 2.57 -6.70
C THR A 67 -3.69 1.32 -6.38
N ILE A 68 -4.46 0.80 -7.34
CA ILE A 68 -5.50 -0.20 -7.09
C ILE A 68 -5.27 -1.43 -7.96
N LYS A 69 -5.19 -2.58 -7.30
CA LYS A 69 -5.21 -3.90 -7.95
C LYS A 69 -6.63 -4.28 -8.35
N GLY A 70 -6.79 -4.71 -9.59
CA GLY A 70 -8.04 -5.18 -10.17
C GLY A 70 -8.25 -6.67 -9.87
N TYR A 71 -9.51 -7.05 -9.70
CA TYR A 71 -9.93 -8.41 -9.35
C TYR A 71 -11.13 -8.80 -10.23
N PRO A 72 -10.93 -9.07 -11.53
CA PRO A 72 -12.01 -9.19 -12.50
C PRO A 72 -12.97 -10.35 -12.19
N ASP A 73 -12.46 -11.46 -11.64
CA ASP A 73 -13.26 -12.65 -11.31
C ASP A 73 -14.24 -12.44 -10.16
N HIS A 74 -14.06 -11.37 -9.38
CA HIS A 74 -14.88 -11.08 -8.22
C HIS A 74 -16.05 -10.14 -8.52
N HIS A 75 -16.13 -9.59 -9.74
CA HIS A 75 -17.12 -8.59 -10.17
C HIS A 75 -17.37 -7.49 -9.12
N GLY A 76 -16.33 -7.09 -8.37
CA GLY A 76 -16.44 -6.20 -7.23
C GLY A 76 -16.09 -4.74 -7.53
N VAL A 77 -16.03 -3.92 -6.48
CA VAL A 77 -15.72 -2.48 -6.57
C VAL A 77 -14.40 -2.20 -7.32
N THR A 78 -13.36 -2.99 -7.09
CA THR A 78 -12.06 -2.82 -7.77
C THR A 78 -12.11 -3.15 -9.25
N ASP A 79 -12.90 -4.14 -9.65
CA ASP A 79 -13.15 -4.43 -11.07
C ASP A 79 -13.88 -3.26 -11.73
N LYS A 80 -14.93 -2.73 -11.10
CA LYS A 80 -15.65 -1.54 -11.57
C LYS A 80 -14.76 -0.30 -11.67
N LEU A 81 -13.94 -0.03 -10.67
CA LEU A 81 -12.96 1.07 -10.69
C LEU A 81 -12.01 0.94 -11.89
N HIS A 82 -11.62 -0.30 -12.25
CA HIS A 82 -10.76 -0.56 -13.41
C HIS A 82 -11.38 -0.24 -14.77
N HIS A 83 -12.70 -0.07 -14.82
CA HIS A 83 -13.44 0.32 -16.03
C HIS A 83 -13.65 1.84 -16.15
N LEU A 84 -13.34 2.61 -15.10
CA LEU A 84 -13.48 4.06 -15.12
C LEU A 84 -12.54 4.71 -16.16
N LYS A 85 -12.98 5.83 -16.70
CA LYS A 85 -12.30 6.67 -17.69
C LYS A 85 -12.24 8.11 -17.20
N ALA A 86 -11.29 8.87 -17.75
CA ALA A 86 -11.19 10.30 -17.44
C ALA A 86 -12.54 11.00 -17.67
N GLY A 87 -12.96 11.81 -16.70
CA GLY A 87 -14.29 12.43 -16.64
C GLY A 87 -15.28 11.71 -15.71
N ASP A 88 -15.10 10.42 -15.43
CA ASP A 88 -15.96 9.69 -14.49
C ASP A 88 -15.77 10.18 -13.05
N GLN A 89 -16.77 9.95 -12.20
CA GLN A 89 -16.79 10.46 -10.84
C GLN A 89 -16.90 9.34 -9.80
N ILE A 90 -16.26 9.54 -8.66
CA ILE A 90 -16.44 8.76 -7.44
C ILE A 90 -16.77 9.70 -6.29
N GLU A 91 -17.31 9.14 -5.21
CA GLU A 91 -17.47 9.85 -3.94
C GLU A 91 -16.44 9.33 -2.93
N ILE A 92 -15.86 10.25 -2.16
CA ILE A 92 -14.91 9.95 -1.09
C ILE A 92 -15.36 10.60 0.21
N ASP A 93 -15.07 9.98 1.34
CA ASP A 93 -15.29 10.55 2.66
C ASP A 93 -14.08 11.41 3.10
N ASP A 94 -14.08 11.88 4.35
CA ASP A 94 -12.91 12.50 4.95
C ASP A 94 -11.82 11.45 5.23
N PRO A 95 -10.52 11.82 5.17
CA PRO A 95 -9.43 10.91 5.44
C PRO A 95 -9.45 10.36 6.87
N TRP A 96 -9.14 9.08 7.01
CA TRP A 96 -9.00 8.40 8.29
C TRP A 96 -7.67 7.63 8.35
N GLY A 97 -7.21 7.34 9.58
CA GLY A 97 -5.91 6.74 9.81
C GLY A 97 -5.89 5.24 9.52
N ALA A 98 -5.28 4.84 8.40
CA ALA A 98 -5.01 3.43 8.08
C ALA A 98 -3.66 2.99 8.67
N ILE A 99 -2.55 3.61 8.26
CA ILE A 99 -1.21 3.39 8.83
C ILE A 99 -0.59 4.74 9.22
N SER A 100 0.11 4.77 10.36
CA SER A 100 0.83 5.96 10.82
C SER A 100 2.31 5.64 11.00
N TYR A 101 3.17 6.41 10.34
CA TYR A 101 4.61 6.32 10.52
C TYR A 101 5.02 6.81 11.92
N LYS A 102 5.68 5.96 12.69
CA LYS A 102 6.14 6.22 14.07
C LYS A 102 7.67 6.33 14.20
N GLY A 103 8.40 6.18 13.10
CA GLY A 103 9.86 6.22 13.05
C GLY A 103 10.48 5.06 12.27
N PRO A 104 11.81 4.99 12.16
CA PRO A 104 12.50 3.99 11.35
C PRO A 104 12.12 2.56 11.72
N GLY A 105 11.91 1.72 10.71
CA GLY A 105 11.46 0.35 10.94
C GLY A 105 11.41 -0.53 9.72
N TYR A 106 10.78 -1.69 9.90
CA TYR A 106 10.61 -2.71 8.87
C TYR A 106 9.19 -2.64 8.32
N PHE A 107 9.06 -2.43 7.03
CA PHE A 107 7.80 -2.43 6.30
C PHE A 107 7.62 -3.79 5.65
N ILE A 108 6.52 -4.46 5.95
CA ILE A 108 6.23 -5.82 5.50
C ILE A 108 4.94 -5.79 4.69
N ALA A 109 5.06 -5.90 3.38
CA ALA A 109 3.96 -5.76 2.43
C ALA A 109 3.66 -7.09 1.72
N GLY A 110 2.37 -7.37 1.50
CA GLY A 110 1.91 -8.47 0.65
C GLY A 110 1.03 -7.98 -0.50
N GLY A 111 1.49 -8.12 -1.75
CA GLY A 111 0.75 -7.68 -2.94
C GLY A 111 0.27 -6.22 -2.86
N ALA A 112 -1.05 -6.00 -2.92
CA ALA A 112 -1.63 -4.67 -2.84
C ALA A 112 -1.41 -3.97 -1.49
N GLY A 113 -0.99 -4.69 -0.44
CA GLY A 113 -0.68 -4.11 0.88
C GLY A 113 0.54 -3.18 0.91
N ILE A 114 1.20 -2.95 -0.22
CA ILE A 114 2.22 -1.90 -0.34
C ILE A 114 1.61 -0.49 -0.34
N THR A 115 0.33 -0.34 -0.70
CA THR A 115 -0.31 0.95 -0.95
C THR A 115 -0.21 1.96 0.20
N PRO A 116 -0.42 1.59 1.49
CA PRO A 116 -0.20 2.54 2.58
C PRO A 116 1.24 3.01 2.75
N PHE A 117 2.20 2.24 2.28
CA PHE A 117 3.61 2.58 2.41
C PHE A 117 4.11 3.50 1.30
N ILE A 118 3.43 3.56 0.14
CA ILE A 118 3.86 4.36 -1.01
C ILE A 118 3.97 5.84 -0.63
N ALA A 119 2.90 6.43 -0.08
CA ALA A 119 2.91 7.83 0.31
C ALA A 119 3.93 8.10 1.42
N ILE A 120 4.10 7.16 2.36
CA ILE A 120 5.08 7.26 3.45
C ILE A 120 6.49 7.30 2.88
N PHE A 121 6.86 6.37 2.00
CA PHE A 121 8.18 6.34 1.39
C PHE A 121 8.45 7.54 0.50
N ARG A 122 7.47 7.99 -0.30
CA ARG A 122 7.60 9.20 -1.12
C ARG A 122 7.88 10.43 -0.27
N ASP A 123 7.15 10.60 0.84
CA ASP A 123 7.35 11.72 1.76
C ASP A 123 8.70 11.66 2.47
N LEU A 124 9.09 10.49 3.00
CA LEU A 124 10.39 10.28 3.62
C LEU A 124 11.54 10.48 2.63
N HIS A 125 11.40 10.04 1.38
CA HIS A 125 12.39 10.23 0.33
C HIS A 125 12.63 11.72 0.06
N ARG A 126 11.54 12.48 -0.14
CA ARG A 126 11.59 13.93 -0.37
C ARG A 126 12.24 14.67 0.80
N LYS A 127 12.03 14.20 2.03
CA LYS A 127 12.62 14.77 3.25
C LYS A 127 14.06 14.29 3.55
N GLY A 128 14.58 13.33 2.79
CA GLY A 128 15.89 12.71 3.08
C GLY A 128 15.90 11.84 4.35
N GLN A 129 14.75 11.28 4.74
CA GLN A 129 14.51 10.57 6.01
C GLN A 129 14.28 9.06 5.85
N LEU A 130 14.69 8.47 4.71
CA LEU A 130 14.55 7.02 4.49
C LEU A 130 15.51 6.17 5.31
N ILE A 131 16.59 6.76 5.86
CA ILE A 131 17.61 6.02 6.61
C ILE A 131 16.97 5.24 7.77
N GLY A 132 17.34 3.96 7.87
CA GLY A 132 16.89 3.07 8.93
C GLY A 132 15.57 2.34 8.63
N ASN A 133 14.95 2.59 7.48
CA ASN A 133 13.78 1.87 6.98
C ASN A 133 14.18 0.75 6.01
N THR A 134 13.51 -0.39 6.09
CA THR A 134 13.66 -1.52 5.15
C THR A 134 12.29 -2.01 4.72
N LEU A 135 12.12 -2.32 3.45
CA LEU A 135 10.93 -2.94 2.88
C LEU A 135 11.19 -4.42 2.58
N PHE A 136 10.36 -5.29 3.15
CA PHE A 136 10.20 -6.68 2.75
C PHE A 136 8.87 -6.82 2.01
N PHE A 137 8.90 -7.10 0.71
CA PHE A 137 7.73 -7.09 -0.14
C PHE A 137 7.50 -8.46 -0.80
N SER A 138 6.47 -9.15 -0.33
CA SER A 138 6.05 -10.47 -0.83
C SER A 138 5.14 -10.35 -2.06
N ASN A 139 5.54 -11.01 -3.15
CA ASN A 139 4.88 -10.96 -4.45
C ASN A 139 4.74 -12.39 -5.03
N LYS A 140 3.87 -12.57 -6.05
CA LYS A 140 3.76 -13.86 -6.75
C LYS A 140 4.96 -14.04 -7.69
N THR A 141 5.14 -13.10 -8.61
CA THR A 141 6.24 -13.03 -9.58
C THR A 141 6.83 -11.61 -9.61
N ALA A 142 7.95 -11.42 -10.30
CA ALA A 142 8.58 -10.12 -10.50
C ALA A 142 7.66 -9.13 -11.23
N LYS A 143 6.73 -9.62 -12.07
CA LYS A 143 5.73 -8.80 -12.77
C LYS A 143 4.60 -8.30 -11.86
N ASP A 144 4.49 -8.85 -10.65
CA ASP A 144 3.52 -8.43 -9.64
C ASP A 144 4.08 -7.32 -8.73
N ILE A 145 5.37 -7.00 -8.80
CA ILE A 145 5.99 -5.99 -7.94
C ILE A 145 5.48 -4.60 -8.33
N ILE A 146 4.54 -4.09 -7.56
CA ILE A 146 3.96 -2.76 -7.73
C ILE A 146 5.03 -1.69 -7.51
N LEU A 147 5.21 -0.79 -8.48
CA LEU A 147 6.16 0.34 -8.43
C LEU A 147 7.62 -0.07 -8.16
N LYS A 148 8.04 -1.22 -8.67
CA LYS A 148 9.39 -1.78 -8.46
C LYS A 148 10.51 -0.76 -8.65
N GLU A 149 10.56 -0.08 -9.79
CA GLU A 149 11.63 0.84 -10.15
C GLU A 149 11.68 2.04 -9.21
N GLU A 150 10.51 2.54 -8.81
CA GLU A 150 10.39 3.65 -7.86
C GLU A 150 10.87 3.25 -6.46
N LEU A 151 10.47 2.06 -6.00
CA LEU A 151 10.89 1.53 -4.70
C LEU A 151 12.40 1.30 -4.66
N ILE A 152 13.00 0.77 -5.73
CA ILE A 152 14.46 0.62 -5.86
C ILE A 152 15.14 1.98 -5.86
N ALA A 153 14.61 2.96 -6.60
CA ALA A 153 15.19 4.31 -6.65
C ALA A 153 15.18 5.00 -5.28
N MET A 154 14.14 4.77 -4.46
CA MET A 154 14.04 5.33 -3.11
C MET A 154 14.89 4.59 -2.07
N LEU A 155 14.78 3.26 -2.02
CA LEU A 155 15.29 2.44 -0.91
C LEU A 155 16.58 1.69 -1.25
N GLY A 156 16.97 1.58 -2.53
CA GLY A 156 18.15 0.84 -2.96
C GLY A 156 18.10 -0.63 -2.51
N ASP A 157 19.16 -1.07 -1.83
CA ASP A 157 19.30 -2.42 -1.26
C ASP A 157 18.31 -2.70 -0.12
N LYS A 158 17.62 -1.68 0.39
CA LYS A 158 16.59 -1.81 1.43
C LYS A 158 15.21 -2.12 0.87
N ALA A 159 15.02 -2.19 -0.45
CA ALA A 159 13.83 -2.76 -1.08
C ALA A 159 14.07 -4.23 -1.43
N ILE A 160 13.64 -5.13 -0.54
CA ILE A 160 13.82 -6.57 -0.69
C ILE A 160 12.50 -7.18 -1.19
N PHE A 161 12.53 -7.74 -2.40
CA PHE A 161 11.37 -8.36 -3.03
C PHE A 161 11.47 -9.89 -2.95
N ILE A 162 10.44 -10.54 -2.39
CA ILE A 162 10.37 -11.99 -2.20
C ILE A 162 9.29 -12.53 -3.15
N LEU A 163 9.63 -13.57 -3.92
CA LEU A 163 8.76 -14.13 -4.96
C LEU A 163 8.30 -15.54 -4.59
N SER A 164 6.99 -15.73 -4.50
CA SER A 164 6.41 -17.00 -4.03
C SER A 164 6.20 -18.04 -5.13
N GLN A 165 6.12 -17.64 -6.40
CA GLN A 165 5.81 -18.54 -7.52
C GLN A 165 6.97 -18.70 -8.51
N GLU A 166 8.02 -17.88 -8.42
CA GLU A 166 9.20 -18.01 -9.27
C GLU A 166 10.49 -17.83 -8.47
N ALA A 167 11.55 -18.50 -8.92
CA ALA A 167 12.90 -18.06 -8.61
C ALA A 167 13.24 -17.01 -9.68
N GLY A 168 13.43 -15.77 -9.27
CA GLY A 168 13.94 -14.74 -10.15
C GLY A 168 15.45 -14.60 -9.98
N ASP A 169 16.14 -14.17 -11.03
CA ASP A 169 17.54 -13.76 -10.92
C ASP A 169 17.65 -12.61 -9.91
N GLY A 170 18.25 -12.91 -8.75
CA GLY A 170 18.48 -11.94 -7.67
C GLY A 170 17.34 -11.73 -6.68
N TYR A 171 16.24 -12.50 -6.74
CA TYR A 171 15.16 -12.43 -5.75
C TYR A 171 15.07 -13.69 -4.89
N PRO A 172 14.95 -13.58 -3.55
CA PRO A 172 14.62 -14.71 -2.71
C PRO A 172 13.31 -15.37 -3.15
N LYS A 173 13.34 -16.69 -3.34
CA LYS A 173 12.13 -17.49 -3.60
C LYS A 173 11.51 -17.90 -2.27
N GLY A 174 10.22 -17.65 -2.09
CA GLY A 174 9.46 -18.09 -0.92
C GLY A 174 8.39 -17.11 -0.49
N ARG A 175 8.08 -17.10 0.80
CA ARG A 175 7.20 -16.13 1.45
C ARG A 175 7.97 -15.48 2.59
N ILE A 176 7.47 -14.36 3.08
CA ILE A 176 7.95 -13.78 4.34
C ILE A 176 7.38 -14.65 5.46
N ASP A 177 8.18 -15.60 5.92
CA ASP A 177 7.85 -16.53 7.00
C ASP A 177 8.83 -16.39 8.17
N GLU A 178 8.67 -17.24 9.19
CA GLU A 178 9.52 -17.21 10.38
C GLU A 178 11.00 -17.44 10.07
N ALA A 179 11.32 -18.37 9.18
CA ALA A 179 12.71 -18.64 8.82
C ALA A 179 13.34 -17.42 8.16
N PHE A 180 12.62 -16.79 7.22
CA PHE A 180 13.05 -15.54 6.60
C PHE A 180 13.27 -14.44 7.63
N LEU A 181 12.30 -14.16 8.50
CA LEU A 181 12.39 -13.07 9.49
C LEU A 181 13.53 -13.28 10.49
N ARG A 182 13.80 -14.53 10.90
CA ARG A 182 14.94 -14.86 11.77
C ARG A 182 16.28 -14.64 11.08
N ASP A 183 16.36 -14.93 9.78
CA ASP A 183 17.58 -14.72 8.98
C ASP A 183 17.91 -13.24 8.75
N GLN A 184 16.91 -12.35 8.84
CA GLN A 184 17.11 -10.90 8.65
C GLN A 184 17.82 -10.19 9.82
N HIS A 185 18.11 -10.89 10.93
CA HIS A 185 18.77 -10.29 12.12
C HIS A 185 18.13 -8.97 12.58
N LEU A 186 16.80 -8.97 12.66
CA LEU A 186 15.98 -7.77 12.91
C LEU A 186 16.27 -7.14 14.27
N ASP A 187 16.33 -5.81 14.33
CA ASP A 187 16.29 -5.06 15.58
C ASP A 187 14.84 -4.96 16.06
N LEU A 188 14.47 -5.83 17.01
CA LEU A 188 13.11 -5.95 17.54
C LEU A 188 12.63 -4.73 18.33
N LYS A 189 13.50 -3.74 18.58
CA LYS A 189 13.12 -2.46 19.20
C LYS A 189 12.55 -1.47 18.18
N LYS A 190 12.78 -1.68 16.89
CA LYS A 190 12.23 -0.83 15.82
C LYS A 190 10.75 -1.11 15.57
N HIS A 191 10.12 -0.22 14.83
CA HIS A 191 8.75 -0.40 14.38
C HIS A 191 8.62 -1.47 13.29
N PHE A 192 7.49 -2.16 13.29
CA PHE A 192 7.08 -3.10 12.26
C PHE A 192 5.77 -2.61 11.65
N TYR A 193 5.80 -2.20 10.39
CA TYR A 193 4.61 -1.78 9.65
C TYR A 193 4.16 -2.93 8.76
N ILE A 194 2.96 -3.47 8.98
CA ILE A 194 2.52 -4.70 8.31
C ILE A 194 1.20 -4.45 7.60
N CYS A 195 1.14 -4.76 6.30
CA CYS A 195 -0.07 -4.69 5.50
C CYS A 195 -0.06 -5.76 4.40
N GLY A 196 -1.18 -6.46 4.23
CA GLY A 196 -1.31 -7.56 3.28
C GLY A 196 -2.49 -8.47 3.62
N PRO A 197 -2.58 -9.66 3.02
CA PRO A 197 -3.66 -10.60 3.30
C PRO A 197 -3.68 -11.06 4.77
N ASP A 198 -4.87 -11.26 5.36
CA ASP A 198 -5.04 -11.64 6.77
C ASP A 198 -4.17 -12.82 7.22
N PRO A 199 -4.04 -13.93 6.45
CA PRO A 199 -3.20 -15.05 6.87
C PRO A 199 -1.72 -14.67 7.00
N MET A 200 -1.25 -13.74 6.16
CA MET A 200 0.12 -13.23 6.23
C MET A 200 0.30 -12.32 7.44
N ILE A 201 -0.64 -11.41 7.70
CA ILE A 201 -0.61 -10.53 8.87
C ILE A 201 -0.57 -11.36 10.16
N GLN A 202 -1.51 -12.30 10.31
CA GLN A 202 -1.59 -13.16 11.49
C GLN A 202 -0.30 -13.96 11.73
N GLN A 203 0.25 -14.55 10.68
CA GLN A 203 1.48 -15.33 10.76
C GLN A 203 2.66 -14.45 11.20
N ILE A 204 2.88 -13.31 10.54
CA ILE A 204 4.02 -12.43 10.82
C ILE A 204 3.92 -11.86 12.24
N THR A 205 2.72 -11.44 12.66
CA THR A 205 2.49 -10.93 14.03
C THR A 205 2.87 -11.98 15.06
N ALA A 206 2.34 -13.20 14.94
CA ALA A 206 2.65 -14.28 15.86
C ALA A 206 4.15 -14.62 15.89
N THR A 207 4.80 -14.59 14.72
CA THR A 207 6.25 -14.78 14.63
C THR A 207 7.02 -13.66 15.35
N LEU A 208 6.70 -12.39 15.10
CA LEU A 208 7.38 -11.26 15.73
C LEU A 208 7.19 -11.24 17.24
N GLU A 209 5.99 -11.55 17.72
CA GLU A 209 5.70 -11.75 19.15
C GLU A 209 6.56 -12.88 19.73
N GLY A 210 6.62 -14.03 19.06
CA GLY A 210 7.47 -15.16 19.46
C GLY A 210 8.98 -14.86 19.40
N MET A 211 9.40 -13.90 18.60
CA MET A 211 10.77 -13.39 18.58
C MET A 211 11.05 -12.38 19.71
N GLY A 212 10.02 -11.85 20.36
CA GLY A 212 10.12 -10.87 21.44
C GLY A 212 9.97 -9.41 21.02
N ALA A 213 9.36 -9.14 19.85
CA ALA A 213 9.00 -7.78 19.46
C ALA A 213 7.96 -7.18 20.43
N ASN A 214 8.09 -5.90 20.73
CA ASN A 214 7.10 -5.19 21.54
C ASN A 214 5.78 -5.05 20.71
N PRO A 215 4.62 -5.50 21.22
CA PRO A 215 3.34 -5.33 20.52
C PRO A 215 3.04 -3.88 20.10
N GLU A 216 3.47 -2.89 20.90
CA GLU A 216 3.27 -1.47 20.59
C GLU A 216 4.13 -0.98 19.42
N ALA A 217 5.20 -1.70 19.09
CA ALA A 217 6.05 -1.42 17.94
C ALA A 217 5.44 -1.92 16.63
N VAL A 218 4.42 -2.78 16.69
CA VAL A 218 3.72 -3.29 15.51
C VAL A 218 2.58 -2.36 15.13
N VAL A 219 2.55 -1.95 13.87
CA VAL A 219 1.58 -1.03 13.28
C VAL A 219 0.89 -1.74 12.12
N PHE A 220 -0.42 -1.90 12.23
CA PHE A 220 -1.27 -2.54 11.23
C PHE A 220 -2.09 -1.51 10.47
N GLU A 221 -2.45 -1.86 9.24
CA GLU A 221 -3.58 -1.23 8.56
C GLU A 221 -4.87 -1.54 9.32
N LYS A 222 -5.69 -0.51 9.55
CA LYS A 222 -6.99 -0.61 10.22
C LYS A 222 -8.12 -0.96 9.26
#